data_AF-A0A957H6K7-F1
#
_entry.id   AF-A0A957H6K7-F1
#
_cell.length_a   1.000
_cell.length_b   1.000
_cell.length_c   1.000
_cell.angle_alpha   90.00
_cell.angle_beta   90.00
_cell.angle_gamma   90.00
#
_symmetry.space_group_name_H-M   'P 1'
#
loop_
_entity.id
_entity.type
_entity.pdbx_description
1 polymer ?
#
loop_
_entity_poly.entity_id
_entity_poly.type
_entity_poly.pdbx_seq_one_letter_code
_entity_poly.pdbx_strand_id
1 'polypeptide(L)' 'MSNQTVVVIGGGVIGLSTAYQLARQGVGQVILLEKERVGDGASSRAGGIITGLLWTEAGVAARQIALRLYRELSAELG' A
#
# COMPACT_ATOMS: atom_id res chain seq x y z
N MET A 1 -17.46 15.10 10.98
CA MET A 1 -16.30 14.61 10.20
C MET A 1 -15.05 14.95 10.99
N SER A 2 -14.16 13.98 11.25
CA SER A 2 -12.89 14.26 11.91
C SER A 2 -12.01 15.11 11.00
N ASN A 3 -11.58 16.28 11.47
CA ASN A 3 -10.66 17.16 10.75
C ASN A 3 -9.21 16.67 10.89
N GLN A 4 -8.96 15.39 10.65
CA GLN A 4 -7.64 14.80 10.81
C GLN A 4 -6.84 14.97 9.51
N THR A 5 -5.61 15.46 9.66
CA THR A 5 -4.62 15.48 8.60
C THR A 5 -3.61 14.39 8.88
N VAL A 6 -3.45 13.45 7.96
CA VAL A 6 -2.48 12.36 8.06
C VAL A 6 -1.38 12.59 7.03
N VAL A 7 -0.13 12.65 7.51
CA VAL A 7 1.04 12.76 6.66
C VAL A 7 1.72 11.41 6.54
N VAL A 8 1.81 10.88 5.32
CA VAL A 8 2.52 9.64 4.99
C VAL A 8 3.88 10.01 4.41
N ILE A 9 4.97 9.57 5.05
CA ILE A 9 6.34 9.84 4.61
C ILE A 9 6.88 8.62 3.86
N GLY A 10 7.19 8.81 2.58
CA GLY A 10 7.68 7.79 1.65
C GLY A 10 6.62 7.40 0.61
N GLY A 11 6.94 7.58 -0.66
CA GLY A 11 6.15 7.23 -1.85
C GLY A 11 6.52 5.90 -2.48
N GLY A 12 7.04 4.95 -1.70
CA GLY A 12 7.13 3.55 -2.10
C GLY A 12 5.76 2.84 -2.05
N VAL A 13 5.71 1.58 -2.47
CA VAL A 13 4.46 0.78 -2.55
C VAL A 13 3.69 0.73 -1.22
N ILE A 14 4.40 0.66 -0.08
CA ILE A 14 3.78 0.62 1.24
C ILE A 14 3.15 1.98 1.60
N GLY A 15 3.84 3.09 1.31
CA GLY A 15 3.33 4.43 1.59
C GLY A 15 2.15 4.79 0.70
N LEU A 16 2.22 4.48 -0.59
CA LEU A 16 1.10 4.63 -1.52
C LEU A 16 -0.11 3.78 -1.10
N SER A 17 0.11 2.50 -0.75
CA SER A 17 -0.96 1.62 -0.28
C SER A 17 -1.61 2.15 1.00
N THR A 18 -0.80 2.67 1.93
CA THR A 18 -1.30 3.28 3.18
C THR A 18 -2.15 4.52 2.88
N ALA A 19 -1.61 5.45 2.09
CA ALA A 19 -2.32 6.68 1.73
C ALA A 19 -3.64 6.39 1.00
N TYR A 20 -3.63 5.44 0.06
CA TYR A 20 -4.82 5.00 -0.66
C TYR A 20 -5.90 4.45 0.29
N GLN A 21 -5.55 3.56 1.22
CA GLN A 21 -6.55 3.01 2.15
C GLN A 21 -7.08 4.07 3.13
N LEU A 22 -6.23 4.97 3.62
CA LEU A 22 -6.66 6.08 4.48
C LEU A 22 -7.62 7.02 3.76
N ALA A 23 -7.32 7.36 2.51
CA ALA A 23 -8.19 8.18 1.67
C ALA A 23 -9.53 7.47 1.41
N ARG A 24 -9.50 6.17 1.09
CA ARG A 24 -10.70 5.36 0.85
C ARG A 24 -11.59 5.20 2.08
N GLN A 25 -11.00 5.20 3.28
CA GLN A 25 -11.74 5.14 4.55
C GLN A 25 -12.30 6.51 4.99
N GLY A 26 -12.02 7.59 4.26
CA GLY A 26 -12.54 8.92 4.58
C GLY A 26 -11.97 9.53 5.87
N VAL A 27 -10.73 9.17 6.24
CA VAL A 27 -10.08 9.62 7.50
C VAL A 27 -9.90 11.14 7.57
N GLY A 28 -9.86 11.82 6.43
CA GLY A 28 -9.70 13.26 6.30
C GLY A 28 -8.73 13.62 5.20
N GLN A 29 -7.90 14.64 5.42
CA GLN A 29 -6.86 15.04 4.46
C GLN A 29 -5.66 14.10 4.58
N VAL A 30 -5.27 13.47 3.47
CA VAL A 30 -4.08 12.61 3.39
C VAL A 30 -3.04 13.30 2.53
N ILE A 31 -1.85 13.55 3.09
CA ILE A 31 -0.71 14.16 2.40
C ILE A 31 0.38 13.11 2.32
N LEU A 32 0.89 12.83 1.12
CA LEU A 32 2.04 11.94 0.92
C LEU A 32 3.26 12.77 0.51
N LEU A 33 4.38 12.57 1.20
CA LEU A 33 5.65 13.21 0.91
C LEU A 33 6.67 12.16 0.46
N GLU A 34 7.24 12.34 -0.73
CA GLU A 34 8.33 11.53 -1.25
C GLU A 34 9.51 12.45 -1.55
N LYS A 35 10.73 11.99 -1.23
CA LYS A 35 11.95 12.77 -1.40
C LYS A 35 12.45 12.73 -2.86
N GLU A 36 12.25 11.62 -3.56
CA GLU A 36 12.63 11.41 -4.97
C GLU A 36 11.39 11.33 -5.88
N ARG A 37 11.48 10.57 -6.97
CA ARG A 37 10.33 10.16 -7.77
C ARG A 37 9.55 9.06 -7.03
N VAL A 38 8.23 9.13 -7.10
CA VAL A 38 7.32 8.09 -6.58
C VAL A 38 7.73 6.70 -7.08
N GLY A 39 7.83 5.74 -6.16
CA GLY A 39 8.23 4.37 -6.44
C GLY A 39 9.74 4.13 -6.58
N ASP A 40 10.58 5.16 -6.59
CA ASP A 40 12.01 5.04 -6.91
C ASP A 40 12.86 4.42 -5.79
N GLY A 41 12.27 4.10 -4.63
CA GLY A 41 12.90 3.34 -3.55
C GLY A 41 12.95 1.82 -3.83
N ALA A 42 13.01 0.99 -2.78
CA ALA A 42 13.06 -0.47 -2.92
C ALA A 42 11.95 -1.05 -3.83
N SER A 43 10.82 -0.36 -3.95
CA SER A 43 9.70 -0.73 -4.82
C SER A 43 10.08 -0.86 -6.30
N SER A 44 10.88 0.04 -6.87
CA SER A 44 11.31 -0.04 -8.28
C SER A 44 12.36 -1.13 -8.53
N ARG A 45 12.99 -1.63 -7.47
CA ARG A 45 14.06 -2.64 -7.52
C ARG A 45 13.56 -4.03 -7.10
N ALA A 46 12.28 -4.16 -6.77
CA ALA A 46 11.69 -5.44 -6.41
C ALA A 46 11.48 -6.30 -7.66
N GLY A 47 11.81 -7.58 -7.60
CA GLY A 47 11.61 -8.53 -8.71
C GLY A 47 10.15 -8.90 -9.01
N GLY A 48 9.17 -8.21 -8.42
CA GLY A 48 7.74 -8.41 -8.68
C GLY A 48 7.15 -9.75 -8.21
N ILE A 49 7.87 -10.52 -7.39
CA ILE A 49 7.42 -11.85 -6.98
C ILE A 49 6.30 -11.76 -5.94
N ILE A 50 5.16 -12.39 -6.24
CA ILE A 50 4.01 -12.50 -5.34
C ILE A 50 3.74 -13.97 -5.03
N THR A 51 3.89 -14.36 -3.75
CA THR A 51 3.68 -15.75 -3.28
C THR A 51 2.72 -15.78 -2.10
N GLY A 52 2.16 -16.94 -1.75
CA GLY A 52 1.31 -17.14 -0.56
C GLY A 52 1.99 -17.88 0.60
N LEU A 53 3.22 -18.36 0.41
CA LEU A 53 3.90 -19.25 1.35
C LEU A 53 4.72 -18.45 2.37
N LEU A 54 4.43 -18.65 3.66
CA LEU A 54 5.14 -18.08 4.81
C LEU A 54 5.20 -19.09 5.96
N TRP A 55 6.11 -18.84 6.91
CA TRP A 55 6.42 -19.76 8.01
C TRP A 55 5.35 -19.83 9.11
N THR A 56 4.41 -18.89 9.14
CA THR A 56 3.40 -18.77 10.19
C THR A 56 2.01 -18.63 9.59
N GLU A 57 1.00 -19.11 10.32
CA GLU A 57 -0.41 -18.96 9.93
C GLU A 57 -0.79 -17.48 9.74
N ALA A 58 -0.38 -16.61 10.68
CA ALA A 58 -0.59 -15.18 10.57
C ALA A 58 0.06 -14.58 9.31
N GLY A 59 1.26 -15.04 8.96
CA GLY A 59 1.94 -14.64 7.73
C GLY A 59 1.16 -15.06 6.48
N VAL A 60 0.74 -16.33 6.42
CA VAL A 60 -0.07 -16.86 5.32
C VAL A 60 -1.39 -16.07 5.19
N ALA A 61 -2.09 -15.83 6.30
CA ALA A 61 -3.35 -15.07 6.32
C ALA A 61 -3.15 -13.63 5.80
N ALA A 62 -2.13 -12.92 6.27
CA ALA A 62 -1.80 -11.58 5.76
C ALA A 62 -1.50 -11.60 4.25
N ARG A 63 -0.85 -12.66 3.77
CA ARG A 63 -0.50 -12.80 2.36
C ARG A 63 -1.70 -13.11 1.47
N GLN A 64 -2.68 -13.86 1.97
CA GLN A 64 -3.96 -14.07 1.28
C GLN A 64 -4.72 -12.75 1.10
N ILE A 65 -4.70 -11.87 2.11
CA ILE A 65 -5.27 -10.52 1.99
C ILE A 65 -4.54 -9.73 0.91
N ALA A 66 -3.21 -9.72 0.91
CA ALA A 66 -2.43 -9.03 -0.11
C ALA A 66 -2.72 -9.56 -1.53
N LEU A 67 -2.79 -10.87 -1.72
CA LEU A 67 -3.12 -11.51 -3.00
C LEU A 67 -4.50 -11.09 -3.53
N ARG A 68 -5.49 -11.02 -2.64
CA ARG A 68 -6.83 -10.52 -2.99
C ARG A 68 -6.76 -9.04 -3.41
N LEU A 69 -6.09 -8.21 -2.62
CA LEU A 69 -5.94 -6.78 -2.90
C LEU A 69 -5.24 -6.51 -4.24
N TYR A 70 -4.20 -7.28 -4.60
CA TYR A 70 -3.56 -7.13 -5.90
C TYR A 70 -4.53 -7.35 -7.07
N ARG A 71 -5.47 -8.32 -6.95
CA ARG A 71 -6.48 -8.56 -8.00
C ARG A 71 -7.53 -7.47 -8.04
N GLU A 72 -8.05 -7.07 -6.88
CA GLU A 72 -9.08 -6.03 -6.76
C GLU A 72 -8.56 -4.68 -7.25
N LEU A 73 -7.38 -4.26 -6.80
CA LEU A 73 -6.77 -2.99 -7.20
C LEU A 73 -6.45 -2.96 -8.70
N SER A 74 -6.04 -4.10 -9.27
CA SER A 74 -5.82 -4.19 -10.72
C SER A 74 -7.10 -3.96 -11.51
N ALA A 75 -8.27 -4.32 -10.99
CA ALA A 75 -9.55 -4.09 -11.65
C ALA A 75 -10.13 -2.70 -11.35
N GLU A 76 -9.76 -2.07 -10.24
CA GLU A 76 -10.24 -0.76 -9.83
C GLU A 76 -9.44 0.39 -10.47
N LEU A 77 -8.11 0.24 -10.54
CA LEU A 77 -7.18 1.30 -10.95
C LEU A 77 -6.60 1.08 -12.36
N GLY A 78 -7.01 0.01 -13.05
CA GLY A 78 -6.58 -0.42 -14.38
C GLY A 78 -7.47 -1.52 -14.93
#